data_AF-A0A3A5W5B1-F1
#
_entry.id   AF-A0A3A5W5B1-F1
#
_cell.length_a   1.000
_cell.length_b   1.000
_cell.length_c   1.000
_cell.angle_alpha   90.00
_cell.angle_beta   90.00
_cell.angle_gamma   90.00
#
_symmetry.space_group_name_H-M   'P 1'
#
loop_
_entity.id
_entity.type
_entity.pdbx_description
1 polymer ?
#
loop_
_entity_poly.entity_id
_entity_poly.type
_entity_poly.pdbx_seq_one_letter_code
_entity_poly.pdbx_strand_id
1 'polypeptide(L)' 'MFAVYDVTGDWDSMVLARVKDRADLDDLTKTVFTLEGVARSYTHVVLNTVKEDGRTRPVPNED' A
#
# COMPACT_ATOMS: atom_id res chain seq x y z
N MET A 1 4.66 -4.80 3.40
CA MET A 1 3.48 -4.43 2.56
C MET A 1 2.38 -5.43 2.88
N PHE A 2 1.11 -5.00 2.96
CA PHE A 2 0.01 -5.92 3.32
C PHE A 2 -1.23 -5.78 2.43
N ALA A 3 -1.33 -4.73 1.61
CA ALA A 3 -2.36 -4.62 0.60
C ALA A 3 -1.83 -3.86 -0.62
N VAL A 4 -2.25 -4.30 -1.81
CA VAL A 4 -1.97 -3.68 -3.10
C VAL A 4 -3.28 -3.61 -3.84
N TYR A 5 -3.60 -2.44 -4.37
CA TYR A 5 -4.84 -2.18 -5.11
C TYR A 5 -4.50 -1.55 -6.44
N ASP A 6 -5.11 -2.07 -7.51
CA ASP A 6 -5.22 -1.34 -8.75
C ASP A 6 -6.35 -0.32 -8.58
N VAL A 7 -6.03 0.94 -8.86
CA VAL A 7 -6.94 2.05 -8.66
C VAL A 7 -7.12 2.79 -9.98
N THR A 8 -8.33 3.26 -10.21
CA THR A 8 -8.60 4.18 -11.32
C THR A 8 -8.35 5.60 -10.85
N GLY A 9 -7.53 6.37 -11.55
CA GLY A 9 -7.23 7.76 -11.21
C GLY A 9 -5.93 8.24 -11.86
N ASP A 10 -5.32 9.27 -11.27
CA ASP A 10 -4.03 9.80 -11.72
C ASP A 10 -2.86 8.82 -11.48
N TRP A 11 -3.04 7.89 -10.53
CA TRP A 11 -2.14 6.76 -10.28
C TRP A 11 -2.86 5.46 -10.62
N ASP A 12 -2.07 4.46 -11.01
CA ASP A 12 -2.50 3.12 -11.42
C ASP A 12 -2.59 2.14 -10.25
N SER A 13 -1.71 2.28 -9.26
CA SER A 13 -1.66 1.38 -8.11
C SER A 13 -1.45 2.12 -6.79
N MET A 14 -2.06 1.59 -5.72
CA MET A 14 -1.89 2.03 -4.35
C MET A 14 -1.42 0.87 -3.48
N VAL A 15 -0.34 1.08 -2.72
CA VAL A 15 0.24 0.09 -1.81
C VAL A 15 0.11 0.57 -0.38
N LEU A 16 -0.36 -0.30 0.52
CA LEU A 16 -0.38 -0.06 1.95
C LEU A 16 0.73 -0.88 2.63
N ALA A 17 1.52 -0.19 3.44
CA ALA A 17 2.61 -0.78 4.21
C ALA A 17 2.64 -0.22 5.63
N ARG A 18 3.11 -1.05 6.57
CA ARG A 18 3.49 -0.64 7.91
C ARG A 18 4.99 -0.74 8.01
N VAL A 19 5.60 0.25 8.62
CA VAL A 19 7.05 0.38 8.81
C VAL A 19 7.28 0.64 10.29
N LYS A 20 8.37 0.10 10.87
CA LYS A 20 8.61 0.22 12.30
C LYS A 20 9.28 1.55 12.65
N ASP A 21 10.14 2.03 11.76
CA ASP A 21 10.89 3.27 11.96
C ASP A 21 11.14 4.02 10.63
N ARG A 22 11.94 5.09 10.72
CA ARG A 22 12.26 5.94 9.56
C ARG A 22 13.19 5.25 8.56
N ALA A 23 14.05 4.34 9.00
CA ALA A 23 14.93 3.61 8.09
C ALA A 23 14.10 2.65 7.23
N ASP A 24 13.15 1.94 7.84
CA ASP A 24 12.20 1.09 7.10
C ASP A 24 11.39 1.89 6.05
N LEU A 25 10.98 3.14 6.37
CA LEU A 25 10.26 4.00 5.44
C LEU A 25 11.14 4.45 4.25
N ASP A 26 12.40 4.76 4.52
CA ASP A 26 13.38 5.15 3.50
C ASP A 26 13.66 3.99 2.54
N ASP A 27 13.88 2.79 3.08
CA ASP A 27 14.08 1.57 2.31
C ASP A 27 12.84 1.20 1.49
N LEU A 28 11.64 1.33 2.06
CA LEU A 28 10.38 1.13 1.33
C LEU A 28 10.27 2.09 0.14
N THR A 29 10.55 3.37 0.35
CA THR A 29 10.44 4.40 -0.68
C THR A 29 11.44 4.15 -1.80
N LYS A 30 12.70 3.84 -1.46
CA LYS A 30 13.74 3.49 -2.44
C LYS A 30 13.38 2.24 -3.24
N THR A 31 12.91 1.19 -2.57
CA THR A 31 12.51 -0.06 -3.23
C THR A 31 11.43 0.19 -4.27
N VAL A 32 10.39 0.95 -3.91
CA VAL A 32 9.31 1.31 -4.86
C VAL A 32 9.83 2.15 -6.02
N PHE A 33 10.73 3.10 -5.79
CA PHE A 33 11.33 3.91 -6.86
C PHE A 33 12.24 3.10 -7.80
N THR A 34 12.82 2.00 -7.35
CA THR A 34 13.71 1.16 -8.16
C THR A 34 12.98 0.10 -8.99
N LEU A 35 11.67 -0.05 -8.83
CA LEU A 35 10.89 -1.00 -9.60
C LEU A 35 10.76 -0.55 -11.06
N GLU A 36 11.11 -1.45 -11.96
CA GLU A 36 10.93 -1.23 -13.39
C GLU A 36 9.44 -1.03 -13.71
N GLY A 37 9.12 0.05 -14.43
CA GLY A 37 7.74 0.44 -14.74
C GLY A 37 7.15 1.53 -13.83
N VAL A 38 7.77 1.84 -12.68
CA VAL A 38 7.32 2.94 -11.81
C VAL A 38 7.83 4.28 -12.35
N ALA A 39 6.97 5.01 -13.06
CA ALA A 39 7.32 6.31 -13.61
C ALA A 39 7.39 7.41 -12.53
N ARG A 40 6.46 7.40 -11.58
CA ARG A 40 6.36 8.34 -10.46
C ARG A 40 5.68 7.66 -9.27
N SER A 41 6.02 8.07 -8.05
CA SER A 41 5.36 7.63 -6.83
C SER A 41 4.89 8.81 -5.99
N TYR A 42 3.87 8.60 -5.17
CA TYR A 42 3.35 9.61 -4.25
C TYR A 42 3.06 8.99 -2.88
N THR A 43 3.85 9.36 -1.87
CA THR A 43 3.84 8.72 -0.56
C THR A 43 3.03 9.52 0.45
N HIS A 44 2.00 8.89 1.02
CA HIS A 44 1.24 9.42 2.15
C HIS A 44 1.64 8.71 3.44
N VAL A 45 1.92 9.48 4.49
CA VAL A 45 2.18 8.96 5.83
C VAL A 45 0.92 9.09 6.67
N VAL A 46 0.38 7.96 7.13
CA VAL A 46 -0.78 7.94 8.04
C VAL A 46 -0.33 8.38 9.41
N LEU A 47 -0.82 9.53 9.88
CA LEU A 47 -0.50 10.07 11.21
C LEU A 47 -1.41 9.52 12.30
N ASN A 48 -2.68 9.25 11.96
CA ASN A 48 -3.66 8.71 12.88
C ASN A 48 -4.65 7.81 12.14
N THR A 49 -4.93 6.65 12.72
CA THR A 49 -5.90 5.70 12.19
C THR A 49 -7.19 5.79 12.99
N VAL A 50 -8.20 6.47 12.44
CA VAL A 50 -9.52 6.59 13.09
C VAL A 50 -10.29 5.27 13.01
N LYS A 51 -10.16 4.55 11.90
CA LYS A 51 -10.81 3.26 11.68
C LYS A 51 -9.96 2.41 10.75
N GLU A 52 -9.75 1.16 11.13
CA GLU A 52 -9.16 0.12 10.30
C GLU A 52 -9.87 -1.19 10.64
N ASP A 53 -10.34 -1.90 9.62
CA ASP A 53 -11.03 -3.18 9.78
C ASP A 53 -10.45 -4.19 8.79
N GLY A 54 -9.82 -5.23 9.33
CA GLY A 54 -9.11 -6.25 8.56
C GLY A 54 -10.00 -7.40 8.09
N ARG A 55 -11.33 -7.29 8.15
CA ARG A 55 -12.24 -8.35 7.73
C ARG A 55 -12.03 -8.69 6.25
N THR A 56 -11.42 -9.83 5.99
CA THR A 56 -11.51 -10.50 4.68
C THR A 56 -12.96 -10.93 4.49
N ARG A 57 -13.53 -10.60 3.33
CA ARG A 57 -14.88 -11.09 2.97
C ARG A 57 -14.83 -12.62 3.01
N PRO A 58 -15.74 -13.31 3.72
CA PRO A 58 -15.79 -14.77 3.66
C PRO A 58 -15.94 -15.18 2.18
N VAL A 59 -15.15 -16.16 1.76
CA VAL A 59 -15.28 -16.75 0.43
C VAL A 59 -16.74 -17.21 0.27
N PRO A 60 -17.46 -16.82 -0.79
CA PRO A 60 -18.79 -17.35 -1.03
C PRO A 60 -18.68 -18.88 -1.10
N ASN A 61 -19.47 -19.58 -0.30
CA ASN A 61 -19.56 -21.04 -0.41
C ASN A 61 -20.09 -21.34 -1.82
N GLU A 62 -19.36 -22.16 -2.57
CA GLU A 62 -19.87 -22.76 -3.80
C GLU A 62 -20.92 -23.80 -3.35
N ASP A 63 -22.18 -23.62 -3.75
CA ASP A 63 -23.26 -24.60 -3.54
C ASP A 63 -22.95 -25.93 -4.24
#